data_AF-A0A3N5S526-F1
#
_entry.id   AF-A0A3N5S526-F1
#
_cell.length_a   1.000
_cell.length_b   1.000
_cell.length_c   1.000
_cell.angle_alpha   90.00
_cell.angle_beta   90.00
_cell.angle_gamma   90.00
#
_symmetry.space_group_name_H-M   'P 1'
#
loop_
_entity.id
_entity.type
_entity.pdbx_description
1 polymer ?
#
loop_
_entity_poly.entity_id
_entity_poly.type
_entity_poly.pdbx_seq_one_letter_code
_entity_poly.pdbx_strand_id
1 'polypeptide(L)' 'SPVRTMTATIAAEMGEVAEGSVHYEVLFFIGIILFLISLIVNITATAVVFRQRKRAERILS' A
#
# COMPACT_ATOMS: atom_id res chain seq x y z
N SER A 1 13.39 -36.50 22.17
CA SER A 1 13.36 -35.52 21.06
C SER A 1 12.71 -34.25 21.56
N PRO A 2 13.25 -33.05 21.29
CA PRO A 2 12.63 -31.80 21.72
C PRO A 2 11.28 -31.61 21.02
N VAL A 3 10.22 -31.36 21.78
CA VAL A 3 8.91 -31.02 21.24
C VAL A 3 8.96 -29.56 20.82
N ARG A 4 8.93 -29.29 19.51
CA ARG A 4 8.80 -27.92 18.99
C ARG A 4 7.33 -27.52 19.04
N THR A 5 7.07 -26.30 19.51
CA THR A 5 5.72 -25.73 19.48
C THR A 5 5.31 -25.47 18.03
N MET A 6 4.01 -25.59 17.71
CA MET A 6 3.50 -25.26 16.37
C MET A 6 3.95 -23.86 15.90
N THR A 7 4.06 -22.90 16.81
CA THR A 7 4.61 -21.56 16.55
C THR A 7 6.08 -21.56 16.14
N ALA A 8 6.91 -22.43 16.71
CA ALA A 8 8.32 -22.56 16.33
C ALA A 8 8.49 -23.25 14.97
N THR A 9 7.58 -24.16 14.59
CA THR A 9 7.53 -24.73 13.24
C THR A 9 7.11 -23.69 12.21
N ILE A 10 6.06 -22.90 12.50
CA ILE A 10 5.62 -21.81 11.63
C ILE A 10 6.72 -20.76 11.48
N ALA A 11 7.36 -20.32 12.55
CA ALA A 11 8.45 -19.33 12.47
C ALA A 11 9.67 -19.84 11.69
N ALA A 12 9.93 -21.16 11.69
CA ALA A 12 10.99 -21.76 10.89
C ALA A 12 10.63 -21.85 9.40
N GLU A 13 9.37 -22.16 9.06
CA GLU A 13 8.91 -22.21 7.65
C GLU A 13 8.52 -20.83 7.07
N MET A 14 8.15 -19.86 7.90
CA MET A 14 7.95 -18.47 7.46
C MET A 14 9.27 -17.77 7.11
N GLY A 15 10.41 -18.37 7.46
CA GLY A 15 11.74 -17.96 7.00
C GLY A 15 12.02 -18.35 5.55
N GLU A 16 11.29 -19.31 4.97
CA GLU A 16 11.47 -19.77 3.57
C GLU A 16 10.30 -19.40 2.64
N VAL A 17 9.16 -18.92 3.17
CA VAL A 17 7.97 -18.59 2.34
C VAL A 17 7.84 -17.08 2.01
N ALA A 18 8.72 -16.21 2.53
CA ALA A 18 8.68 -14.77 2.23
C ALA A 18 9.91 -14.23 1.45
N GLU A 19 10.98 -15.01 1.29
CA GLU A 19 12.17 -14.65 0.49
C GLU A 19 12.51 -15.81 -0.47
N GLY A 20 11.93 -15.84 -1.68
CA GLY A 20 12.39 -16.87 -2.63
C GLY A 20 11.62 -17.11 -3.94
N SER A 21 10.48 -16.46 -4.21
CA SER A 21 9.88 -16.54 -5.54
C SER A 21 9.58 -15.17 -6.13
N VAL A 22 9.90 -15.02 -7.42
CA VAL A 22 9.66 -13.84 -8.27
C VAL A 22 8.20 -13.35 -8.19
N HIS A 23 7.27 -14.19 -7.71
CA HIS A 23 5.86 -13.89 -7.61
C HIS A 23 5.49 -12.98 -6.43
N TYR A 24 6.17 -13.10 -5.27
CA TYR A 24 5.90 -12.25 -4.10
C TYR A 24 6.34 -10.81 -4.34
N GLU A 25 7.51 -10.61 -4.95
CA GLU A 25 8.00 -9.29 -5.33
C GLU A 25 7.07 -8.62 -6.35
N VAL A 26 6.55 -9.38 -7.32
CA VAL A 26 5.62 -8.86 -8.33
C VAL A 26 4.28 -8.45 -7.71
N LEU A 27 3.70 -9.25 -6.80
CA LEU A 27 2.42 -8.89 -6.18
C LEU A 27 2.57 -7.68 -5.24
N PHE A 28 3.67 -7.59 -4.49
CA PHE A 28 3.99 -6.43 -3.67
C PHE A 28 4.24 -5.18 -4.52
N PHE A 29 4.97 -5.31 -5.63
CA PHE A 29 5.24 -4.22 -6.56
C PHE A 29 3.97 -3.71 -7.24
N ILE A 30 3.06 -4.60 -7.64
CA ILE A 30 1.74 -4.24 -8.16
C ILE A 30 0.95 -3.49 -7.08
N GLY A 31 0.98 -3.95 -5.83
CA GLY A 31 0.37 -3.25 -4.69
C GLY A 31 0.89 -1.82 -4.53
N ILE A 32 2.21 -1.62 -4.61
CA ILE A 32 2.82 -0.29 -4.55
C ILE A 32 2.40 0.58 -5.73
N ILE A 33 2.39 0.04 -6.96
CA ILE A 33 1.97 0.79 -8.15
C ILE A 33 0.51 1.22 -8.03
N LEU A 34 -0.39 0.31 -7.66
CA LEU A 34 -1.80 0.63 -7.48
C LEU A 34 -2.00 1.67 -6.37
N PHE A 35 -1.25 1.57 -5.27
CA PHE A 35 -1.24 2.55 -4.20
C PHE A 35 -0.79 3.93 -4.69
N LEU A 36 0.31 4.01 -5.44
CA LEU A 36 0.82 5.28 -5.99
C LEU A 36 -0.16 5.92 -6.98
N ILE A 37 -0.78 5.13 -7.86
CA ILE A 37 -1.80 5.62 -8.80
C ILE A 37 -2.99 6.19 -8.02
N SER A 38 -3.53 5.42 -7.07
CA SER A 38 -4.64 5.86 -6.23
C SER A 38 -4.29 7.14 -5.45
N LEU A 39 -3.10 7.20 -4.87
CA LEU A 39 -2.60 8.35 -4.11
C LEU A 39 -2.49 9.61 -4.98
N ILE A 40 -1.89 9.50 -6.18
CA ILE A 40 -1.76 10.64 -7.11
C ILE A 40 -3.13 11.17 -7.52
N VAL A 41 -4.06 10.27 -7.86
CA VAL A 41 -5.44 10.64 -8.22
C VAL A 41 -6.12 11.35 -7.05
N ASN A 42 -6.01 10.80 -5.83
CA ASN A 42 -6.63 11.39 -4.64
C ASN A 42 -6.07 12.79 -4.32
N ILE A 43 -4.75 12.94 -4.36
CA ILE A 43 -4.07 14.22 -4.12
C ILE A 43 -4.48 15.24 -5.19
N THR A 44 -4.50 14.85 -6.47
CA THR A 44 -4.86 15.74 -7.58
C THR A 44 -6.31 16.19 -7.49
N ALA A 45 -7.23 15.26 -7.23
CA ALA A 45 -8.65 15.57 -7.03
C ALA A 45 -8.83 16.56 -5.88
N THR A 46 -8.16 16.31 -4.75
CA THR A 46 -8.19 17.17 -3.58
C THR A 46 -7.64 18.57 -3.92
N ALA A 47 -6.48 18.66 -4.56
CA ALA A 47 -5.87 19.92 -4.95
C ALA A 47 -6.75 20.75 -5.92
N VAL A 48 -7.41 20.09 -6.88
CA VAL A 48 -8.34 20.75 -7.81
C VAL A 48 -9.56 21.28 -7.05
N VAL A 49 -10.16 20.49 -6.17
CA VAL A 49 -11.32 20.90 -5.35
C VAL A 49 -10.97 22.09 -4.45
N PHE A 50 -9.80 22.07 -3.81
CA PHE A 50 -9.33 23.21 -2.99
C PHE A 50 -9.14 24.48 -3.83
N ARG A 51 -8.63 24.37 -5.07
CA ARG A 51 -8.53 25.52 -5.98
C ARG A 51 -9.91 26.05 -6.38
N GLN A 52 -10.89 25.18 -6.61
CA GLN A 52 -12.25 25.61 -6.95
C GLN A 52 -12.96 26.29 -5.77
N ARG A 53 -12.82 25.77 -4.54
CA ARG A 53 -13.38 26.43 -3.34
C ARG A 53 -12.85 27.84 -3.14
N LYS A 54 -11.53 28.03 -3.28
CA LYS A 54 -10.89 29.35 -3.13
C LYS A 54 -11.38 30.38 -4.16
N ARG A 55 -11.89 29.92 -5.30
CA ARG A 55 -12.49 30.79 -6.33
C ARG A 55 -13.97 31.07 -6.05
N ALA A 56 -14.73 30.10 -5.53
CA ALA A 56 -16.12 30.30 -5.14
C ALA A 56 -16.26 31.30 -3.98
N GLU A 57 -15.37 31.25 -2.98
CA GLU A 57 -15.35 32.20 -1.86
C GLU A 57 -15.06 33.64 -2.33
N ARG A 58 -14.30 33.83 -3.42
CA ARG A 58 -14.04 35.16 -4.00
C ARG A 58 -15.21 35.73 -4.82
N ILE A 59 -16.21 34.92 -5.17
CA ILE A 59 -17.38 35.37 -5.95
C ILE A 59 -18.53 35.80 -5.03
N LEU A 60 -18.52 35.36 -3.76
CA LEU A 60 -19.54 35.67 -2.75
C LEU A 60 -19.15 36.81 -1.79
N SER A 61 -17.97 37.42 -1.98
CA SER A 61 -17.50 38.63 -1.29
C SER A 61 -17.46 39.81 -2.25
#